data_AF-A0A0K8SZT9-F1
#
_entry.id   AF-A0A0K8SZT9-F1
#
_cell.length_a   1.000
_cell.length_b   1.000
_cell.length_c   1.000
_cell.angle_alpha   90.00
_cell.angle_beta   90.00
_cell.angle_gamma   90.00
#
_symmetry.space_group_name_H-M   'P 1'
#
loop_
_entity.id
_entity.type
_entity.pdbx_description
1 polymer ?
#
loop_
_entity_poly.entity_id
_entity_poly.type
_entity_poly.pdbx_seq_one_letter_code
_entity_poly.pdbx_strand_id
1 'polypeptide(L)'
;MRLGLTQVDPAMIVSYRGYLPRYALPDLNNMCTSWIYAITKNNVYEFETVGLNPKAFSLGYHLGDEHSIHTPRGTIPRGALRPSAGSSEEILPTDVGSRIGVVYLPRKRDMAEMHFIVNGQDQGPCSTSIPYQEGPLYAVVDVYGTTKQVRVVQLYGVASLQSACRDAILQNLTKKSVSSLPLPKALKEYLLFRG
;
A
#
# COMPACT_ATOMS: atom_id res chain seq x y z
N MET A 1 -16.88 -1.57 -3.37
CA MET A 1 -15.73 -1.51 -4.32
C MET A 1 -15.00 -2.84 -4.35
N ARG A 2 -14.17 -3.10 -5.36
CA ARG A 2 -13.19 -4.21 -5.34
C ARG A 2 -11.78 -3.64 -5.40
N LEU A 3 -10.87 -4.35 -4.77
CA LEU A 3 -9.46 -4.01 -4.70
C LEU A 3 -8.62 -5.27 -4.84
N GLY A 4 -7.45 -5.16 -5.47
CA GLY A 4 -6.56 -6.29 -5.60
C GLY A 4 -5.32 -6.01 -6.44
N LEU A 5 -4.69 -7.11 -6.86
CA LEU A 5 -3.52 -7.10 -7.72
C LEU A 5 -3.77 -7.94 -8.98
N THR A 6 -3.10 -7.59 -10.08
CA THR A 6 -3.12 -8.37 -11.32
C THR A 6 -1.74 -8.33 -11.99
N GLN A 7 -1.36 -9.39 -12.70
CA GLN A 7 -0.19 -9.37 -13.59
C GLN A 7 -0.55 -8.95 -15.02
N VAL A 8 -1.82 -8.64 -15.28
CA VAL A 8 -2.22 -8.18 -16.61
C VAL A 8 -1.83 -6.72 -16.77
N ASP A 9 -0.98 -6.44 -17.76
CA ASP A 9 -0.54 -5.08 -18.07
C ASP A 9 -1.72 -4.24 -18.60
N PRO A 10 -2.13 -3.16 -17.90
CA PRO A 10 -3.23 -2.32 -18.35
C PRO A 10 -2.96 -1.66 -19.71
N ALA A 11 -1.70 -1.34 -20.04
CA ALA A 11 -1.37 -0.75 -21.34
C ALA A 11 -1.56 -1.76 -22.48
N MET A 12 -1.23 -3.03 -22.23
CA MET A 12 -1.42 -4.12 -23.20
C MET A 12 -2.91 -4.41 -23.46
N ILE A 13 -3.75 -4.37 -22.42
CA ILE A 13 -5.21 -4.49 -22.59
C ILE A 13 -5.73 -3.38 -23.49
N VAL A 14 -5.36 -2.14 -23.19
CA VAL A 14 -5.84 -0.97 -23.94
C VAL A 14 -5.37 -1.02 -25.39
N SER A 15 -4.14 -1.45 -25.66
CA SER A 15 -3.64 -1.55 -27.03
C SER A 15 -4.31 -2.66 -27.84
N TYR A 16 -4.63 -3.81 -27.22
CA TYR A 16 -5.22 -4.95 -27.93
C TYR A 16 -6.74 -4.86 -28.08
N ARG A 17 -7.45 -4.39 -27.05
CA ARG A 17 -8.93 -4.32 -27.05
C ARG A 17 -9.49 -2.92 -27.29
N GLY A 18 -8.67 -1.88 -27.19
CA GLY A 18 -9.10 -0.47 -27.28
C GLY A 18 -9.77 0.07 -26.01
N TYR A 19 -10.06 -0.78 -25.02
CA TYR A 19 -10.70 -0.39 -23.76
C TYR A 19 -10.34 -1.38 -22.63
N LEU A 20 -10.38 -0.90 -21.39
CA LEU A 20 -10.27 -1.75 -20.19
C LEU A 20 -11.57 -2.54 -19.98
N PRO A 21 -11.52 -3.76 -19.40
CA PRO A 21 -12.71 -4.51 -19.01
C PRO A 21 -13.69 -3.65 -18.21
N ARG A 22 -14.99 -3.89 -18.41
CA ARG A 22 -16.03 -3.08 -17.80
C ARG A 22 -16.11 -3.32 -16.29
N TYR A 23 -15.75 -4.51 -15.83
CA TYR A 23 -15.76 -4.89 -14.42
C TYR A 23 -14.47 -5.62 -14.06
N ALA A 24 -14.00 -5.48 -12.82
CA ALA A 24 -12.83 -6.27 -12.39
C ALA A 24 -13.18 -7.74 -12.19
N LEU A 25 -14.37 -8.02 -11.65
CA LEU A 25 -14.92 -9.38 -11.55
C LEU A 25 -16.19 -9.49 -12.41
N PRO A 26 -16.33 -10.56 -13.22
CA PRO A 26 -15.41 -11.71 -13.34
C PRO A 26 -14.24 -11.50 -14.31
N ASP A 27 -14.24 -10.41 -15.11
CA ASP A 27 -13.41 -10.28 -16.32
C ASP A 27 -11.91 -10.47 -16.08
N LEU A 28 -11.36 -9.97 -14.97
CA LEU A 28 -9.93 -10.12 -14.66
C LEU A 28 -9.62 -11.41 -13.88
N ASN A 29 -10.58 -11.96 -13.14
CA ASN A 29 -10.37 -13.19 -12.35
C ASN A 29 -10.26 -14.43 -13.25
N ASN A 30 -10.98 -14.41 -14.37
CA ASN A 30 -10.95 -15.49 -15.36
C ASN A 30 -9.60 -15.62 -16.08
N MET A 31 -8.68 -14.65 -15.90
CA MET A 31 -7.34 -14.68 -16.50
C MET A 31 -6.30 -15.42 -15.63
N CYS A 32 -6.71 -15.99 -14.48
CA CYS A 32 -5.87 -16.75 -13.54
C CYS A 32 -4.65 -16.01 -12.94
N THR A 33 -4.39 -14.77 -13.36
CA THR A 33 -3.26 -13.94 -12.93
C THR A 33 -3.73 -12.68 -12.17
N SER A 34 -4.89 -12.75 -11.54
CA SER A 34 -5.50 -11.66 -10.78
C SER A 34 -6.02 -12.14 -9.44
N TRP A 35 -5.79 -11.33 -8.40
CA TRP A 35 -6.22 -11.57 -7.02
C TRP A 35 -7.02 -10.36 -6.55
N ILE A 36 -8.33 -10.39 -6.75
CA ILE A 36 -9.23 -9.23 -6.56
C ILE A 36 -10.37 -9.63 -5.63
N TYR A 37 -10.60 -8.83 -4.60
CA TYR A 37 -11.58 -9.11 -3.54
C TYR A 37 -12.58 -7.96 -3.41
N ALA A 38 -13.81 -8.30 -3.02
CA ALA A 38 -14.83 -7.32 -2.68
C ALA A 38 -14.55 -6.70 -1.30
N ILE A 39 -14.55 -5.38 -1.24
CA ILE A 39 -14.51 -4.61 0.00
C ILE A 39 -15.92 -4.10 0.27
N THR A 40 -16.49 -4.51 1.41
CA THR A 40 -17.82 -4.14 1.86
C THR A 40 -17.74 -3.22 3.07
N LYS A 41 -18.90 -2.69 3.48
CA LYS A 41 -19.00 -1.85 4.67
C LYS A 41 -18.61 -2.58 5.94
N ASN A 42 -18.74 -3.90 6.00
CA ASN A 42 -18.50 -4.66 7.23
C ASN A 42 -17.30 -5.61 7.13
N ASN A 43 -16.76 -5.84 5.94
CA ASN A 43 -15.68 -6.80 5.74
C ASN A 43 -14.81 -6.46 4.52
N VAL A 44 -13.56 -6.90 4.55
CA VAL A 44 -12.53 -6.56 3.55
C VAL A 44 -12.34 -7.68 2.52
N TYR A 45 -12.78 -8.89 2.81
CA TYR A 45 -12.77 -10.00 1.84
C TYR A 45 -13.98 -10.90 2.07
N GLU A 46 -14.87 -10.95 1.08
CA GLU A 46 -16.04 -11.82 1.05
C GLU A 46 -15.92 -12.71 -0.19
N PHE A 47 -15.25 -13.86 -0.05
CA PHE A 47 -15.30 -14.92 -1.06
C PHE A 47 -15.37 -16.28 -0.37
N GLU A 48 -16.43 -17.03 -0.69
CA GLU A 48 -16.66 -18.39 -0.26
C GLU A 48 -15.64 -19.31 -0.94
N THR A 49 -14.50 -19.59 -0.31
CA THR A 49 -13.84 -20.90 -0.46
C THR A 49 -12.81 -21.15 0.64
N VAL A 50 -12.98 -22.29 1.31
CA VAL A 50 -12.08 -23.02 2.22
C VAL A 50 -11.86 -22.43 3.61
N GLY A 51 -12.83 -22.65 4.50
CA GLY A 51 -12.60 -23.10 5.89
C GLY A 51 -11.77 -22.25 6.85
N LEU A 52 -11.27 -21.08 6.46
CA LEU A 52 -10.53 -20.19 7.33
C LEU A 52 -11.55 -19.33 8.09
N ASN A 53 -11.74 -19.67 9.36
CA ASN A 53 -12.54 -18.90 10.29
C ASN A 53 -12.00 -17.45 10.33
N PRO A 54 -12.79 -16.43 9.93
CA PRO A 54 -12.36 -15.02 9.94
C PRO A 54 -11.89 -14.56 11.33
N LYS A 55 -12.36 -15.23 12.39
CA LYS A 55 -12.00 -14.97 13.79
C LYS A 55 -10.70 -15.62 14.26
N ALA A 56 -10.02 -16.41 13.43
CA ALA A 56 -8.77 -17.08 13.79
C ALA A 56 -7.50 -16.31 13.36
N PHE A 57 -7.64 -15.20 12.61
CA PHE A 57 -6.53 -14.29 12.38
C PHE A 57 -6.30 -13.50 13.66
N SER A 58 -5.28 -13.93 14.40
CA SER A 58 -4.76 -13.33 15.61
C SER A 58 -4.87 -11.80 15.60
N LEU A 59 -5.30 -11.24 16.74
CA LEU A 59 -5.25 -9.81 17.09
C LEU A 59 -3.79 -9.35 17.18
N GLY A 60 -3.07 -9.40 16.06
CA GLY A 60 -1.62 -9.27 15.97
C GLY A 60 -1.23 -8.43 14.78
N TYR A 61 -0.14 -7.69 14.92
CA TYR A 61 0.43 -6.89 13.87
C TYR A 61 1.26 -7.79 12.93
N HIS A 62 0.63 -8.44 11.93
CA HIS A 62 1.40 -9.36 11.05
C HIS A 62 2.46 -8.62 10.23
N LEU A 63 2.22 -7.34 9.93
CA LEU A 63 3.10 -6.49 9.14
C LEU A 63 3.74 -5.36 9.94
N GLY A 64 4.24 -5.60 11.15
CA GLY A 64 4.96 -4.58 11.93
C GLY A 64 4.61 -4.61 13.40
N ASP A 65 4.47 -3.43 14.00
CA ASP A 65 4.17 -3.27 15.43
C ASP A 65 2.98 -2.32 15.63
N GLU A 66 2.75 -1.89 16.88
CA GLU A 66 1.64 -0.98 17.24
C GLU A 66 1.70 0.38 16.54
N HIS A 67 2.87 0.85 16.14
CA HIS A 67 3.05 2.20 15.63
C HIS A 67 3.30 2.24 14.14
N SER A 68 3.73 1.13 13.55
CA SER A 68 4.24 1.09 12.20
C SER A 68 3.82 -0.16 11.43
N ILE A 69 3.77 -0.01 10.11
CA ILE A 69 3.59 -1.10 9.16
C ILE A 69 4.86 -1.23 8.32
N HIS A 70 5.40 -2.44 8.26
CA HIS A 70 6.55 -2.81 7.46
C HIS A 70 6.06 -3.36 6.11
N THR A 71 6.48 -2.71 5.02
CA THR A 71 6.23 -3.17 3.65
C THR A 71 7.56 -3.44 2.95
N PRO A 72 7.59 -4.12 1.80
CA PRO A 72 8.82 -4.28 1.02
C PRO A 72 9.42 -2.95 0.54
N ARG A 73 8.64 -1.86 0.57
CA ARG A 73 9.08 -0.50 0.19
C ARG A 73 9.48 0.37 1.38
N GLY A 74 9.51 -0.19 2.58
CA GLY A 74 9.89 0.48 3.82
C GLY A 74 8.75 0.59 4.83
N THR A 75 9.02 1.31 5.91
CA THR A 75 8.13 1.44 7.06
C THR A 75 7.20 2.64 6.92
N ILE A 76 5.92 2.43 7.19
CA ILE A 76 4.87 3.46 7.17
C ILE A 76 4.30 3.62 8.58
N PRO A 77 4.27 4.84 9.15
CA PRO A 77 3.58 5.08 10.41
C PRO A 77 2.08 4.76 10.29
N ARG A 78 1.50 4.01 11.23
CA ARG A 78 0.06 3.69 11.21
C ARG A 78 -0.81 4.92 11.23
N GLY A 79 -0.37 5.99 11.91
CA GLY A 79 -1.06 7.28 11.90
C GLY A 79 -1.24 7.87 10.49
N ALA A 80 -0.29 7.64 9.57
CA ALA A 80 -0.41 8.09 8.18
C ALA A 80 -1.42 7.26 7.37
N LEU A 81 -1.76 6.06 7.85
CA LEU A 81 -2.73 5.14 7.27
C LEU A 81 -4.11 5.25 7.95
N ARG A 82 -4.26 6.10 8.95
CA ARG A 82 -5.54 6.39 9.60
C ARG A 82 -6.29 7.52 8.88
N PRO A 83 -7.62 7.54 8.93
CA PRO A 83 -8.42 8.67 8.48
C PRO A 83 -7.97 9.98 9.14
N SER A 84 -8.11 11.08 8.41
CA SER A 84 -7.70 12.41 8.90
C SER A 84 -8.70 13.05 9.87
N ALA A 85 -9.89 12.46 10.05
CA ALA A 85 -10.94 12.99 10.92
C ALA A 85 -10.90 12.32 12.30
N GLY A 86 -10.79 13.13 13.35
CA GLY A 86 -10.73 12.71 14.75
C GLY A 86 -12.08 12.31 15.36
N SER A 87 -12.90 11.54 14.65
CA SER A 87 -14.10 10.94 15.25
C SER A 87 -13.69 9.72 16.08
N SER A 88 -14.09 9.69 17.34
CA SER A 88 -13.90 8.54 18.25
C SER A 88 -14.69 7.29 17.82
N GLU A 89 -15.43 7.35 16.72
CA GLU A 89 -16.16 6.23 16.14
C GLU A 89 -15.28 5.43 15.18
N GLU A 90 -15.39 4.10 15.27
CA GLU A 90 -14.70 3.17 14.39
C GLU A 90 -15.22 3.31 12.95
N ILE A 91 -14.46 4.04 12.13
CA ILE A 91 -14.76 4.23 10.71
C ILE A 91 -14.70 2.90 9.95
N LEU A 92 -15.74 2.61 9.17
CA LEU A 92 -15.83 1.36 8.45
C LEU A 92 -15.00 1.39 7.15
N PRO A 93 -14.61 0.22 6.58
CA PRO A 93 -13.69 0.14 5.44
C PRO A 93 -14.10 0.99 4.21
N THR A 94 -15.41 1.16 3.97
CA THR A 94 -15.90 1.91 2.80
C THR A 94 -16.47 3.30 3.15
N ASP A 95 -16.34 3.74 4.40
CA ASP A 95 -16.81 5.06 4.82
C ASP A 95 -15.92 6.19 4.27
N VAL A 96 -16.50 7.39 4.17
CA VAL A 96 -15.77 8.56 3.68
C VAL A 96 -14.61 8.88 4.60
N GLY A 97 -13.39 8.90 4.04
CA GLY A 97 -12.16 9.14 4.79
C GLY A 97 -11.43 7.87 5.23
N SER A 98 -12.02 6.68 5.05
CA SER A 98 -11.31 5.42 5.27
C SER A 98 -10.13 5.30 4.31
N ARG A 99 -9.05 4.67 4.78
CA ARG A 99 -7.84 4.43 4.01
C ARG A 99 -7.62 2.93 3.87
N ILE A 100 -7.54 2.47 2.63
CA ILE A 100 -7.30 1.06 2.30
C ILE A 100 -6.02 0.97 1.47
N GLY A 101 -5.08 0.14 1.92
CA GLY A 101 -3.88 -0.23 1.19
C GLY A 101 -3.94 -1.69 0.75
N VAL A 102 -3.31 -2.00 -0.37
CA VAL A 102 -2.99 -3.37 -0.80
C VAL A 102 -1.47 -3.49 -0.87
N VAL A 103 -0.94 -4.57 -0.32
CA VAL A 103 0.50 -4.86 -0.33
C VAL A 103 0.71 -6.33 -0.65
N TYR A 104 1.75 -6.63 -1.42
CA TYR A 104 2.25 -7.99 -1.55
C TYR A 104 3.58 -8.12 -0.82
N LEU A 105 3.86 -9.30 -0.27
CA LEU A 105 5.04 -9.60 0.53
C LEU A 105 5.67 -10.88 0.00
N PRO A 106 6.87 -10.80 -0.58
CA PRO A 106 7.63 -11.99 -0.93
C PRO A 106 7.81 -12.92 0.27
N ARG A 107 7.49 -14.20 0.08
CA ARG A 107 7.71 -15.29 1.05
C ARG A 107 8.66 -16.33 0.44
N LYS A 108 8.79 -17.48 1.10
CA LYS A 108 9.64 -18.59 0.63
C LYS A 108 9.07 -19.17 -0.68
N ARG A 109 9.95 -19.70 -1.54
CA ARG A 109 9.61 -20.38 -2.82
C ARG A 109 9.02 -19.46 -3.90
N ASP A 110 9.52 -18.23 -4.01
CA ASP A 110 9.15 -17.29 -5.09
C ASP A 110 7.67 -16.93 -5.18
N MET A 111 6.92 -17.20 -4.10
CA MET A 111 5.53 -16.81 -3.92
C MET A 111 5.43 -15.61 -2.98
N ALA A 112 4.40 -14.79 -3.17
CA ALA A 112 4.06 -13.68 -2.30
C ALA A 112 2.69 -13.84 -1.66
N GLU A 113 2.58 -13.30 -0.44
CA GLU A 113 1.31 -13.09 0.23
C GLU A 113 0.75 -11.71 -0.11
N MET A 114 -0.56 -11.59 -0.34
CA MET A 114 -1.24 -10.30 -0.43
C MET A 114 -1.98 -10.02 0.86
N HIS A 115 -1.90 -8.78 1.31
CA HIS A 115 -2.55 -8.28 2.50
C HIS A 115 -3.32 -7.00 2.18
N PHE A 116 -4.44 -6.81 2.88
CA PHE A 116 -5.11 -5.52 2.95
C PHE A 116 -4.77 -4.82 4.25
N ILE A 117 -4.60 -3.50 4.17
CA ILE A 117 -4.42 -2.63 5.32
C ILE A 117 -5.58 -1.66 5.36
N VAL A 118 -6.41 -1.71 6.40
CA VAL A 118 -7.57 -0.84 6.56
C VAL A 118 -7.39 0.05 7.76
N ASN A 119 -7.42 1.37 7.56
CA ASN A 119 -7.29 2.38 8.61
C ASN A 119 -6.06 2.16 9.52
N GLY A 120 -4.96 1.70 8.92
CA GLY A 120 -3.73 1.38 9.63
C GLY A 120 -3.73 0.04 10.36
N GLN A 121 -4.72 -0.84 10.14
CA GLN A 121 -4.76 -2.21 10.63
C GLN A 121 -4.59 -3.22 9.48
N ASP A 122 -3.56 -4.06 9.58
CA ASP A 122 -3.39 -5.18 8.67
C ASP A 122 -4.45 -6.26 8.93
N GLN A 123 -5.04 -6.77 7.85
CA GLN A 123 -6.12 -7.75 7.85
C GLN A 123 -5.60 -9.20 7.73
N GLY A 124 -4.29 -9.40 7.65
CA GLY A 124 -3.67 -10.69 7.42
C GLY A 124 -3.63 -11.10 5.94
N PRO A 125 -3.05 -12.28 5.64
CA PRO A 125 -2.88 -12.74 4.27
C PRO A 125 -4.22 -13.17 3.67
N CYS A 126 -4.65 -12.48 2.61
CA CYS A 126 -5.87 -12.82 1.84
C CYS A 126 -5.58 -13.69 0.61
N SER A 127 -4.33 -13.71 0.13
CA SER A 127 -3.79 -14.66 -0.85
C SER A 127 -2.37 -15.01 -0.46
N THR A 128 -1.91 -16.24 -0.69
CA THR A 128 -0.58 -16.73 -0.26
C THR A 128 0.30 -17.25 -1.39
N SER A 129 -0.24 -17.33 -2.61
CA SER A 129 0.37 -18.03 -3.74
C SER A 129 0.45 -17.14 -4.98
N ILE A 130 0.95 -15.90 -4.80
CA ILE A 130 1.14 -14.96 -5.91
C ILE A 130 2.54 -15.17 -6.51
N PRO A 131 2.67 -15.60 -7.78
CA PRO A 131 3.96 -15.78 -8.45
C PRO A 131 4.56 -14.43 -8.89
N TYR A 132 4.96 -13.61 -7.91
CA TYR A 132 5.37 -12.22 -8.13
C TYR A 132 6.62 -12.03 -9.01
N GLN A 133 7.38 -13.11 -9.26
CA GLN A 133 8.56 -13.09 -10.14
C GLN A 133 8.23 -13.38 -11.61
N GLU A 134 7.05 -13.95 -11.92
CA GLU A 134 6.66 -14.27 -13.30
C GLU A 134 6.26 -13.03 -14.12
N GLY A 135 5.99 -11.91 -13.44
CA GLY A 135 5.65 -10.65 -14.09
C GLY A 135 5.32 -9.53 -13.10
N PRO A 136 5.29 -8.27 -13.57
CA PRO A 136 4.96 -7.11 -12.75
C PRO A 136 3.52 -7.19 -12.21
N LEU A 137 3.32 -6.73 -10.98
CA LEU A 137 1.99 -6.62 -10.37
C LEU A 137 1.46 -5.18 -10.47
N TYR A 138 0.23 -5.05 -10.90
CA TYR A 138 -0.52 -3.80 -11.01
C TYR A 138 -1.68 -3.79 -10.01
N ALA A 139 -1.92 -2.64 -9.40
CA ALA A 139 -3.07 -2.46 -8.52
C ALA A 139 -4.36 -2.33 -9.34
N VAL A 140 -5.42 -3.02 -8.93
CA VAL A 140 -6.75 -2.94 -9.53
C VAL A 140 -7.71 -2.33 -8.54
N VAL A 141 -8.39 -1.25 -8.95
CA VAL A 141 -9.47 -0.64 -8.18
C VAL A 141 -10.71 -0.57 -9.07
N ASP A 142 -11.77 -1.26 -8.66
CA ASP A 142 -13.08 -1.22 -9.31
C ASP A 142 -14.07 -0.52 -8.36
N VAL A 143 -14.41 0.71 -8.72
CA VAL A 143 -15.30 1.57 -7.94
C VAL A 143 -16.74 1.27 -8.32
N TYR A 144 -17.39 0.44 -7.50
CA TYR A 144 -18.80 0.09 -7.65
C TYR A 144 -19.49 -0.05 -6.28
N GLY A 145 -20.82 -0.01 -6.31
CA GLY A 145 -21.67 -0.19 -5.14
C GLY A 145 -21.79 1.10 -4.31
N THR A 146 -21.57 0.98 -3.00
CA THR A 146 -21.68 2.09 -2.04
C THR A 146 -20.55 3.12 -2.17
N THR A 147 -19.39 2.71 -2.68
CA THR A 147 -18.25 3.60 -2.93
C THR A 147 -18.42 4.33 -4.25
N LYS A 148 -18.44 5.66 -4.24
CA LYS A 148 -18.61 6.50 -5.44
C LYS A 148 -17.31 7.14 -5.93
N GLN A 149 -16.35 7.36 -5.04
CA GLN A 149 -15.11 8.04 -5.34
C GLN A 149 -13.98 7.45 -4.51
N VAL A 150 -12.80 7.37 -5.11
CA VAL A 150 -11.55 7.02 -4.46
C VAL A 150 -10.49 8.05 -4.80
N ARG A 151 -9.48 8.20 -3.93
CA ARG A 151 -8.33 9.06 -4.15
C ARG A 151 -7.08 8.29 -3.77
N VAL A 152 -6.08 8.28 -4.66
CA VAL A 152 -4.76 7.74 -4.32
C VAL A 152 -4.05 8.73 -3.40
N VAL A 153 -3.61 8.25 -2.23
CA VAL A 153 -2.85 9.03 -1.26
C VAL A 153 -1.39 8.62 -1.36
N GLN A 154 -0.53 9.57 -1.68
CA GLN A 154 0.90 9.36 -1.72
C GLN A 154 1.46 9.39 -0.29
N LEU A 155 1.91 8.24 0.22
CA LEU A 155 2.44 8.10 1.58
C LEU A 155 3.96 8.30 1.62
N TYR A 156 4.65 7.78 0.61
CA TYR A 156 6.05 8.07 0.40
C TYR A 156 6.14 9.37 -0.37
N GLY A 157 6.43 10.47 0.32
CA GLY A 157 6.98 11.61 -0.39
C GLY A 157 8.20 11.11 -1.16
N VAL A 158 8.23 11.29 -2.49
CA VAL A 158 9.52 11.23 -3.17
C VAL A 158 10.33 12.32 -2.48
N ALA A 159 11.36 11.93 -1.74
CA ALA A 159 12.26 12.89 -1.14
C ALA A 159 12.65 13.85 -2.27
N SER A 160 12.41 15.15 -2.09
CA SER A 160 12.85 16.10 -3.10
C SER A 160 14.33 15.83 -3.38
N LEU A 161 14.81 16.06 -4.59
CA LEU A 161 16.24 15.87 -4.88
C LEU A 161 17.09 16.61 -3.84
N GLN A 162 16.62 17.76 -3.38
CA GLN A 162 17.20 18.53 -2.28
C GLN A 162 17.27 17.75 -0.95
N SER A 163 16.19 17.09 -0.54
CA SER A 163 16.12 16.22 0.65
C SER A 163 17.03 14.99 0.51
N ALA A 164 16.99 14.32 -0.65
CA ALA A 164 17.80 13.13 -0.91
C ALA A 164 19.30 13.44 -0.94
N CYS A 165 19.70 14.53 -1.62
CA CYS A 165 21.08 15.02 -1.61
C CYS A 165 21.53 15.39 -0.20
N ARG A 166 20.66 16.03 0.58
CA ARG A 166 20.94 16.35 1.98
C ARG A 166 21.22 15.08 2.80
N ASP A 167 20.37 14.07 2.69
CA ASP A 167 20.52 12.83 3.45
C ASP A 167 21.82 12.10 3.07
N ALA A 168 22.15 12.06 1.77
CA ALA A 168 23.41 11.51 1.28
C ALA A 168 24.64 12.25 1.84
N ILE A 169 24.59 13.59 1.91
CA ILE A 169 25.64 14.41 2.52
C ILE A 169 25.77 14.09 4.02
N LEU A 170 24.66 14.02 4.74
CA LEU A 170 24.65 13.78 6.19
C LEU A 170 25.08 12.36 6.56
N GLN A 171 24.84 11.36 5.72
CA GLN A 171 25.33 9.98 5.93
C GLN A 171 26.85 9.88 5.84
N ASN A 172 27.49 10.76 5.06
CA ASN A 172 28.94 10.76 4.85
C ASN A 172 29.68 11.76 5.74
N LEU A 173 28.99 12.43 6.67
CA LEU A 173 29.56 13.44 7.55
C LEU A 173 29.27 13.15 9.02
N THR A 174 30.29 13.34 9.86
CA THR A 174 30.07 13.52 11.30
C THR A 174 29.41 14.88 11.55
N LYS A 175 28.38 14.95 12.40
CA LYS A 175 27.57 16.17 12.62
C LYS A 175 28.36 17.45 12.96
N LYS A 176 29.56 17.30 13.54
CA LYS A 176 30.46 18.41 13.89
C LYS A 176 31.20 19.01 12.69
N SER A 177 31.08 18.39 11.51
CA SER A 177 31.84 18.72 10.30
C SER A 177 31.07 19.58 9.30
N VAL A 178 29.76 19.78 9.50
CA VAL A 178 28.95 20.58 8.57
C VAL A 178 29.38 22.05 8.57
N SER A 179 29.80 22.57 9.72
CA SER A 179 30.27 23.95 9.87
C SER A 179 31.59 24.22 9.13
N SER A 180 32.47 23.22 9.00
CA SER A 180 33.77 23.34 8.34
C SER A 180 33.73 23.16 6.82
N LEU A 181 32.59 22.77 6.24
CA LEU A 181 32.46 22.62 4.79
C LEU A 181 32.62 23.98 4.07
N PRO A 182 33.20 24.02 2.88
CA PRO A 182 33.27 25.23 2.05
C PRO A 182 31.92 25.51 1.34
N LEU A 183 30.82 25.47 2.09
CA LEU A 183 29.46 25.68 1.58
C LEU A 183 28.91 27.06 1.98
N PRO A 184 28.04 27.66 1.15
CA PRO A 184 27.25 28.83 1.50
C PRO A 184 26.47 28.66 2.81
N LYS A 185 26.29 29.77 3.56
CA LYS A 185 25.63 29.78 4.88
C LYS A 185 24.22 29.16 4.84
N ALA A 186 23.42 29.50 3.82
CA ALA A 186 22.08 28.96 3.64
C ALA A 186 22.04 27.43 3.48
N LEU A 187 23.04 26.85 2.80
CA LEU A 187 23.16 25.39 2.66
C LEU A 187 23.61 24.71 3.96
N LYS A 188 24.52 25.34 4.71
CA LYS A 188 24.91 24.85 6.05
C LYS A 188 23.73 24.84 7.01
N GLU A 189 22.95 25.91 7.03
CA GLU A 189 21.72 26.02 7.83
C GLU A 189 20.69 24.96 7.41
N TYR A 190 20.49 24.78 6.10
CA TYR A 190 19.63 23.73 5.58
C TYR A 190 20.09 22.34 6.02
N LEU A 191 21.38 22.01 5.96
CA LEU A 191 21.92 20.72 6.41
C LEU A 191 21.74 20.49 7.92
N LEU A 192 21.76 21.55 8.73
CA LEU A 192 21.59 21.50 10.19
C LEU A 192 20.12 21.51 10.66
N PHE A 193 19.18 21.98 9.82
CA PHE A 193 17.78 22.18 10.17
C PHE A 193 17.00 20.87 10.42
N ARG A 194 16.51 20.59 11.63
CA ARG A 194 15.62 19.44 11.88
C ARG A 194 14.16 19.85 11.69
N GLY A 195 13.50 19.27 10.69
CA GLY A 195 12.05 19.32 10.49
C GLY A 195 11.37 18.16 11.19
#